data_AF-A0AAD2HGA6-F1
#
_entry.id   AF-A0AAD2HGA6-F1
#
_cell.length_a   1.000
_cell.length_b   1.000
_cell.length_c   1.000
_cell.angle_alpha   90.00
_cell.angle_beta   90.00
_cell.angle_gamma   90.00
#
_symmetry.space_group_name_H-M   'P 1'
#
loop_
_entity.id
_entity.type
_entity.pdbx_description
1 polymer ?
#
loop_
_entity_poly.entity_id
_entity_poly.type
_entity_poly.pdbx_seq_one_letter_code
_entity_poly.pdbx_strand_id
1 'polypeptide(L)'
;RYCMEFFRRGTVLWRKDSHGRHKVVVQPERRWSVLELAHDDVGHKGFYATRALLTERFWWPHMADDIAWFVRTCNLCQQRQVRKIHIPPTVAVPAPIFAKMYMDTMHLPTSG
;
A
#
# COMPACT_ATOMS: atom_id res chain seq x y z
N ARG A 1 9.57 31.30 -19.64
CA ARG A 1 8.83 30.81 -18.45
C ARG A 1 9.87 30.55 -17.36
N TYR A 2 9.99 31.42 -16.36
CA TYR A 2 11.01 31.30 -15.32
C TYR A 2 10.67 30.15 -14.36
N CYS A 3 11.64 29.26 -14.14
CA CYS A 3 11.55 28.16 -13.18
C CYS A 3 11.62 28.71 -11.75
N MET A 4 10.48 29.14 -11.19
CA MET A 4 10.39 29.69 -9.82
C MET A 4 10.24 28.59 -8.75
N GLU A 5 9.98 27.35 -9.15
CA GLU A 5 9.63 26.27 -8.22
C GLU A 5 10.84 25.50 -7.69
N PHE A 6 11.97 25.47 -8.41
CA PHE A 6 13.14 24.69 -8.02
C PHE A 6 14.31 25.58 -7.69
N PHE A 7 15.00 25.30 -6.58
CA PHE A 7 16.18 26.04 -6.18
C PHE A 7 17.17 25.13 -5.46
N ARG A 8 18.44 25.49 -5.47
CA ARG A 8 19.51 24.73 -4.84
C ARG A 8 19.94 25.41 -3.55
N ARG A 9 20.17 24.62 -2.49
CA ARG A 9 20.83 25.07 -1.25
C ARG A 9 22.00 24.13 -0.97
N GLY A 10 23.22 24.62 -1.13
CA GLY A 10 24.43 23.78 -1.07
C GLY A 10 24.42 22.72 -2.17
N THR A 11 24.45 21.44 -1.80
CA THR A 11 24.39 20.29 -2.74
C THR A 11 22.98 19.75 -2.95
N VAL A 12 21.99 20.24 -2.20
CA VAL A 12 20.62 19.71 -2.20
C VAL A 12 19.74 20.52 -3.12
N LEU A 13 18.99 19.84 -3.99
CA LEU A 13 17.93 20.43 -4.80
C LEU A 13 16.63 20.45 -4.00
N TRP A 14 15.94 21.58 -4.03
CA TRP A 14 14.68 21.82 -3.35
C TRP A 14 13.61 22.21 -4.35
N ARG A 15 12.36 21.90 -4.01
CA ARG A 15 11.16 22.35 -4.70
C ARG A 15 10.25 23.09 -3.73
N LYS A 16 9.78 24.27 -4.12
CA LYS A 16 8.71 25.00 -3.43
C LYS A 16 7.37 24.48 -3.91
N ASP A 17 6.53 24.02 -2.99
CA ASP A 17 5.16 23.61 -3.31
C ASP A 17 4.21 24.81 -3.43
N SER A 18 2.97 24.56 -3.84
CA SER A 18 1.94 25.59 -4.01
C SER A 18 1.58 26.32 -2.70
N HIS A 19 1.90 25.72 -1.54
CA HIS A 19 1.69 26.31 -0.21
C HIS A 19 2.97 27.02 0.29
N GLY A 20 3.98 27.14 -0.56
CA GLY A 20 5.25 27.79 -0.23
C GLY A 20 6.20 26.95 0.61
N ARG A 21 5.89 25.69 0.90
CA ARG A 21 6.77 24.79 1.68
C ARG A 21 7.89 24.28 0.80
N HIS A 22 9.07 24.15 1.39
CA HIS A 22 10.25 23.63 0.71
C HIS A 22 10.35 22.12 0.93
N LYS A 23 10.43 21.38 -0.16
CA LYS A 23 10.57 19.92 -0.19
C LYS A 23 11.90 19.55 -0.80
N VAL A 24 12.59 18.60 -0.19
CA VAL A 24 13.84 18.05 -0.73
C VAL A 24 13.52 17.22 -1.97
N VAL A 25 14.19 17.51 -3.07
CA VAL A 25 14.09 16.70 -4.28
C VAL A 25 14.96 15.47 -4.11
N VAL A 26 14.32 14.30 -4.09
CA VAL A 26 15.01 13.03 -3.83
C VAL A 26 15.60 12.49 -5.13
N GLN A 27 16.91 12.27 -5.13
CA GLN A 27 17.63 11.63 -6.24
C GLN A 27 17.16 10.17 -6.40
N PRO A 28 17.08 9.63 -7.64
CA PRO A 28 16.59 8.28 -7.91
C PRO A 28 17.17 7.20 -6.99
N GLU A 29 18.46 7.27 -6.70
CA GLU A 29 19.22 6.28 -5.94
C GLU A 29 18.82 6.25 -4.45
N ARG A 30 18.20 7.33 -3.95
CA ARG A 30 17.78 7.48 -2.55
C ARG A 30 16.29 7.22 -2.34
N ARG A 31 15.50 7.12 -3.41
CA ARG A 31 14.03 6.97 -3.32
C ARG A 31 13.64 5.69 -2.59
N TRP A 32 14.37 4.60 -2.85
CA TRP A 32 14.11 3.32 -2.18
C TRP A 32 14.24 3.43 -0.66
N SER A 33 15.37 3.93 -0.17
CA SER A 33 15.61 4.08 1.28
C SER A 33 14.59 5.01 1.95
N VAL A 34 14.15 6.05 1.23
CA VAL A 34 13.10 6.96 1.73
C VAL A 34 11.74 6.26 1.82
N LEU A 35 11.41 5.40 0.84
CA LEU A 35 10.17 4.61 0.85
C LEU A 35 10.17 3.57 1.98
N GLU A 36 11.29 2.85 2.14
CA GLU A 36 11.49 1.86 3.20
C GLU A 36 11.33 2.49 4.59
N LEU A 37 12.02 3.60 4.85
CA LEU A 37 11.89 4.33 6.12
C LEU A 37 10.45 4.82 6.39
N ALA A 38 9.70 5.19 5.35
CA ALA A 38 8.34 5.70 5.53
C ALA A 38 7.27 4.60 5.57
N HIS A 39 7.57 3.41 5.07
CA HIS A 39 6.63 2.29 5.02
C HIS A 39 6.96 1.24 6.09
N ASP A 40 8.15 0.67 6.06
CA ASP A 40 8.56 -0.47 6.89
C ASP A 40 8.73 -0.02 8.34
N ASP A 41 9.54 1.01 8.57
CA ASP A 41 9.88 1.49 9.92
C ASP A 41 8.70 2.18 10.64
N VAL A 42 7.68 2.61 9.89
CA VAL A 42 6.47 3.28 10.42
C VAL A 42 5.29 2.29 10.52
N GLY A 43 5.54 1.00 10.33
CA GLY A 43 4.58 -0.07 10.60
C GLY A 43 3.65 -0.38 9.44
N HIS A 44 4.18 -0.45 8.23
CA HIS A 44 3.52 -0.92 7.01
C HIS A 44 2.20 -0.21 6.70
N LYS A 45 2.20 1.12 6.80
CA LYS A 45 1.02 1.93 6.53
C LYS A 45 0.62 1.84 5.06
N GLY A 46 -0.68 1.98 4.81
CA GLY A 46 -1.23 2.01 3.45
C GLY A 46 -0.83 3.25 2.67
N PHE A 47 -1.11 3.24 1.36
CA PHE A 47 -0.73 4.27 0.39
C PHE A 47 -0.93 5.72 0.87
N TYR A 48 -2.12 6.06 1.34
CA TYR A 48 -2.44 7.45 1.71
C TYR A 48 -1.62 7.95 2.89
N ALA A 49 -1.38 7.10 3.89
CA ALA A 49 -0.61 7.46 5.08
C ALA A 49 0.88 7.61 4.74
N THR A 50 1.45 6.66 4.00
CA THR A 50 2.85 6.76 3.53
C THR A 50 3.05 7.97 2.63
N ARG A 51 2.09 8.27 1.73
CA ARG A 51 2.13 9.47 0.89
C ARG A 51 2.05 10.76 1.70
N ALA A 52 1.13 10.83 2.67
CA ALA A 52 1.00 12.00 3.53
C ALA A 52 2.34 12.30 4.22
N LEU A 53 2.93 11.29 4.88
CA LEU A 53 4.21 11.41 5.58
C LEU A 53 5.33 11.89 4.64
N LEU A 54 5.50 11.24 3.49
CA LEU A 54 6.60 11.57 2.59
C LEU A 54 6.45 12.97 1.96
N THR A 55 5.22 13.35 1.62
CA THR A 55 4.97 14.65 0.97
C THR A 55 5.14 15.84 1.89
N GLU A 56 5.31 15.66 3.20
CA GLU A 56 5.67 16.75 4.11
C GLU A 56 7.06 17.32 3.84
N ARG A 57 8.02 16.45 3.48
CA ARG A 57 9.45 16.81 3.41
C ARG A 57 10.10 16.53 2.07
N PHE A 58 9.54 15.62 1.27
CA PHE A 58 10.17 15.13 0.05
C PHE A 58 9.30 15.36 -1.19
N TRP A 59 9.97 15.39 -2.34
CA TRP A 59 9.33 15.43 -3.64
C TRP A 59 10.19 14.73 -4.70
N TRP A 60 9.55 14.05 -5.64
CA TRP A 60 10.14 13.65 -6.92
C TRP A 60 9.01 13.44 -7.96
N PRO A 61 9.33 13.41 -9.27
CA PRO A 61 8.35 13.08 -10.30
C PRO A 61 7.78 11.68 -10.08
N HIS A 62 6.48 11.47 -10.31
CA HIS A 62 5.81 10.16 -10.17
C HIS A 62 5.88 9.53 -8.76
N MET A 63 6.13 10.35 -7.73
CA MET A 63 6.20 9.90 -6.34
C MET A 63 4.98 9.10 -5.87
N ALA A 64 3.78 9.47 -6.31
CA ALA A 64 2.57 8.72 -5.97
C ALA A 64 2.58 7.30 -6.58
N ASP A 65 3.06 7.16 -7.82
CA ASP A 65 3.11 5.88 -8.52
C ASP A 65 4.14 4.96 -7.85
N ASP A 66 5.31 5.49 -7.49
CA ASP A 66 6.35 4.76 -6.77
C ASP A 66 5.86 4.28 -5.39
N ILE A 67 5.19 5.15 -4.62
CA ILE A 67 4.62 4.78 -3.31
C ILE A 67 3.53 3.70 -3.48
N ALA A 68 2.64 3.86 -4.46
CA ALA A 68 1.58 2.90 -4.71
C ALA A 68 2.14 1.53 -5.10
N TRP A 69 3.18 1.52 -5.95
CA TRP A 69 3.86 0.31 -6.33
C TRP A 69 4.52 -0.36 -5.11
N PHE A 70 5.29 0.39 -4.32
CA PHE A 70 6.03 -0.11 -3.16
C PHE A 70 5.11 -0.75 -2.12
N VAL A 71 4.04 -0.04 -1.72
CA VAL A 71 3.05 -0.55 -0.77
C VAL A 71 2.34 -1.78 -1.32
N ARG A 72 2.00 -1.79 -2.62
CA ARG A 72 1.32 -2.92 -3.26
C ARG A 72 2.20 -4.16 -3.34
N THR A 73 3.52 -4.01 -3.50
CA THR A 73 4.47 -5.14 -3.58
C THR A 73 4.98 -5.60 -2.21
N CYS A 74 4.61 -4.95 -1.11
CA CYS A 74 4.99 -5.37 0.23
C CYS A 74 4.32 -6.70 0.60
N ASN A 75 5.13 -7.75 0.76
CA ASN A 75 4.66 -9.10 1.13
C ASN A 75 3.91 -9.10 2.47
N LEU A 76 4.40 -8.37 3.48
CA LEU A 76 3.74 -8.29 4.79
C LEU A 76 2.36 -7.62 4.70
N CYS A 77 2.22 -6.56 3.90
CA CYS A 77 0.92 -5.93 3.65
C CYS A 77 -0.03 -6.88 2.91
N GLN A 78 0.43 -7.59 1.89
CA GLN A 78 -0.38 -8.53 1.13
C GLN A 78 -0.90 -9.66 2.01
N GLN A 79 -0.06 -10.24 2.87
CA GLN A 79 -0.47 -11.31 3.80
C GLN A 79 -1.47 -10.83 4.84
N ARG A 80 -1.36 -9.57 5.30
CA ARG A 80 -2.28 -8.97 6.28
C ARG A 80 -3.56 -8.42 5.65
N GLN A 81 -3.69 -8.42 4.33
CA GLN A 81 -4.84 -7.86 3.65
C GLN A 81 -6.08 -8.73 3.85
N VAL A 82 -7.05 -8.22 4.60
CA VAL A 82 -8.34 -8.91 4.89
C VAL A 82 -9.37 -8.80 3.77
N ARG A 83 -9.04 -8.14 2.65
CA ARG A 83 -9.95 -7.98 1.53
C ARG A 83 -10.23 -9.35 0.93
N LYS A 84 -11.41 -9.88 1.22
CA LYS A 84 -11.90 -11.14 0.65
C LYS A 84 -11.92 -11.00 -0.88
N ILE A 85 -11.24 -11.92 -1.55
CA ILE A 85 -11.45 -12.11 -2.98
C ILE A 85 -12.90 -12.57 -3.10
N HIS A 86 -13.73 -11.78 -3.78
CA HIS A 86 -15.10 -12.19 -4.08
C HIS A 86 -15.01 -13.34 -5.08
N ILE A 87 -15.09 -14.57 -4.57
CA ILE A 87 -15.29 -15.73 -5.41
C ILE A 87 -16.71 -15.59 -5.96
N PRO A 88 -16.89 -15.49 -7.30
CA PRO A 88 -18.23 -15.40 -7.87
C PRO A 88 -19.04 -16.62 -7.41
N PRO A 89 -20.31 -16.43 -7.02
CA PRO A 89 -21.13 -17.55 -6.58
C PRO A 89 -21.22 -18.57 -7.71
N THR A 90 -20.72 -19.78 -7.44
CA THR A 90 -20.89 -20.89 -8.37
C THR A 90 -22.31 -21.39 -8.20
N VAL A 91 -23.16 -21.21 -9.21
CA VAL A 91 -24.50 -21.79 -9.23
C VAL A 91 -24.34 -23.30 -9.44
N ALA A 92 -24.49 -24.07 -8.37
CA ALA A 92 -24.49 -25.52 -8.47
C ALA A 92 -25.76 -25.97 -9.22
N VAL A 93 -25.59 -26.81 -10.24
CA VAL A 93 -26.71 -27.55 -10.83
C VAL A 93 -27.23 -28.53 -9.77
N PRO A 94 -28.55 -28.58 -9.50
CA PRO A 94 -29.08 -29.52 -8.53
C PRO A 94 -28.75 -30.94 -8.96
N ALA A 95 -28.11 -31.69 -8.07
CA ALA A 95 -27.84 -33.10 -8.30
C ALA A 95 -29.19 -33.87 -8.28
N PRO A 96 -29.36 -34.92 -9.10
CA PRO A 96 -30.52 -35.80 -8.97
C PRO A 96 -30.61 -36.39 -7.56
N ILE A 97 -31.81 -36.86 -7.18
CA ILE A 97 -32.00 -37.54 -5.89
C ILE A 97 -30.97 -38.66 -5.72
N PHE A 98 -30.35 -38.74 -4.54
CA PHE A 98 -29.27 -39.68 -4.19
C PHE A 98 -27.93 -39.51 -4.92
N ALA A 99 -27.72 -38.47 -5.73
CA ALA A 99 -26.46 -38.28 -6.46
C ALA A 99 -25.31 -37.65 -5.63
N LYS A 100 -25.61 -37.05 -4.47
CA LYS A 100 -24.59 -36.48 -3.57
C LYS A 100 -25.06 -36.52 -2.12
N MET A 101 -24.19 -37.01 -1.23
CA MET A 101 -24.40 -36.99 0.22
C MET A 101 -23.41 -36.03 0.86
N TYR A 102 -23.91 -35.11 1.69
CA TYR A 102 -23.10 -34.23 2.52
C TYR A 102 -23.16 -34.77 3.96
N MET A 103 -22.01 -35.08 4.54
CA MET A 103 -21.89 -35.57 5.91
C MET A 103 -20.96 -34.64 6.67
N ASP A 104 -21.43 -34.11 7.79
CA ASP A 104 -20.63 -33.34 8.72
C ASP A 104 -20.82 -33.92 10.13
N THR A 105 -19.78 -33.87 10.96
CA THR A 105 -19.78 -34.45 12.31
C THR A 105 -19.42 -33.37 13.32
N MET A 106 -20.31 -33.14 14.28
CA MET A 106 -20.04 -32.23 15.40
C MET A 106 -19.79 -33.03 16.68
N HIS A 107 -18.73 -32.68 17.39
CA HIS A 107 -18.46 -33.23 18.71
C HIS A 107 -19.20 -32.40 19.78
N LEU A 108 -20.22 -32.98 20.43
CA LEU A 108 -20.95 -32.32 21.50
C LEU A 108 -20.23 -32.53 22.85
N PRO A 109 -20.02 -31.49 23.67
CA PRO A 109 -19.51 -31.68 25.03
C PRO A 109 -20.52 -32.45 25.89
N THR A 110 -20.03 -33.24 26.84
CA THR A 110 -20.86 -34.01 27.76
C THR A 110 -21.60 -33.08 28.73
N SER A 111 -22.90 -33.30 28.92
CA SER A 111 -23.68 -32.59 29.93
C SER A 111 -23.14 -32.92 31.32
N GLY A 112 -22.74 -31.88 32.07
CA GLY A 112 -22.35 -32.00 33.49
C GLY A 112 -23.55 -32.13 34.42
#